data_AF-A0AAD4G8X4-F1
#
_entry.id   AF-A0AAD4G8X4-F1
#
_cell.length_a   1.000
_cell.length_b   1.000
_cell.length_c   1.000
_cell.angle_alpha   90.00
_cell.angle_beta   90.00
_cell.angle_gamma   90.00
#
_symmetry.space_group_name_H-M   'P 1'
#
loop_
_entity.id
_entity.type
_entity.pdbx_description
1 polymer ?
#
loop_
_entity_poly.entity_id
_entity_poly.type
_entity_poly.pdbx_seq_one_letter_code
_entity_poly.pdbx_strand_id
1 'polypeptide(L)'
;GLYCVEHTAETGSANAAERRFTVMKLHCCMGHIGAEVVKQLVSKGFITGIQLVPSGSDENIICESCITAKAKRHPEHEGSCSMEYGGEIHSDLWGPAPVKSL
;
A
#
# COMPACT_ATOMS: atom_id res chain seq x y z
N GLY A 1 -21.83 -7.65 -5.80
CA GLY A 1 -22.39 -7.03 -7.00
C GLY A 1 -21.74 -5.68 -7.19
N LEU A 2 -21.27 -5.37 -8.39
CA LEU A 2 -20.77 -4.04 -8.74
C LEU A 2 -21.93 -3.23 -9.31
N TYR A 3 -22.27 -2.12 -8.67
CA TYR A 3 -23.31 -1.21 -9.13
C TYR A 3 -22.72 -0.29 -10.21
N CYS A 4 -23.37 -0.19 -11.36
CA CYS A 4 -23.06 0.81 -12.36
C CYS A 4 -23.73 2.12 -11.95
N VAL A 5 -22.96 3.19 -11.79
CA VAL A 5 -23.46 4.54 -11.54
C VAL A 5 -23.38 5.29 -12.86
N GLU A 6 -24.52 5.54 -13.48
CA GLU A 6 -24.62 6.40 -14.65
C GLU A 6 -24.76 7.86 -14.19
N HIS A 7 -23.79 8.70 -14.53
CA HIS A 7 -23.90 10.14 -14.30
C HIS A 7 -24.66 10.77 -15.46
N THR A 8 -25.91 11.17 -15.22
CA THR A 8 -26.64 12.06 -16.12
C THR A 8 -25.98 13.43 -16.09
N ALA A 9 -25.54 13.90 -17.26
CA ALA A 9 -24.93 15.22 -17.43
C ALA A 9 -26.00 16.31 -17.24
N GLU A 10 -26.26 16.68 -15.99
CA GLU A 10 -26.99 17.90 -15.68
C GLU A 10 -25.99 19.06 -15.67
N THR A 11 -26.12 19.93 -16.68
CA THR A 11 -25.40 21.20 -16.83
C THR A 11 -25.91 22.24 -15.81
N GLY A 12 -25.94 21.87 -14.53
CA GLY A 12 -26.13 22.78 -13.42
C GLY A 12 -24.76 23.15 -12.89
N SER A 13 -24.37 24.42 -13.00
CA SER A 13 -23.24 24.99 -12.25
C SER A 13 -23.57 25.01 -10.76
N ALA A 14 -23.61 23.83 -10.14
CA ALA A 14 -23.37 23.71 -8.71
C ALA A 14 -21.94 24.23 -8.52
N ASN A 15 -21.77 25.27 -7.69
CA ASN A 15 -20.45 25.69 -7.24
C ASN A 15 -19.77 24.47 -6.61
N ALA A 16 -19.03 23.71 -7.41
CA ALA A 16 -18.31 22.53 -6.95
C ALA A 16 -17.23 23.08 -6.04
N ALA A 17 -17.51 23.11 -4.74
CA ALA A 17 -16.53 23.47 -3.74
C ALA A 17 -15.32 22.59 -3.97
N GLU A 18 -14.28 23.18 -4.56
CA GLU A 18 -13.07 22.48 -4.95
C GLU A 18 -12.50 21.85 -3.69
N ARG A 19 -12.58 20.51 -3.60
CA ARG A 19 -12.25 19.84 -2.35
C ARG A 19 -10.74 19.84 -2.21
N ARG A 20 -10.27 20.48 -1.15
CA ARG A 20 -8.85 20.53 -0.81
C ARG A 20 -8.43 19.23 -0.14
N PHE A 21 -7.47 18.54 -0.76
CA PHE A 21 -6.89 17.31 -0.23
C PHE A 21 -5.38 17.46 -0.11
N THR A 22 -4.80 16.89 0.93
CA THR A 22 -3.36 16.59 0.95
C THR A 22 -3.12 15.33 0.11
N VAL A 23 -1.90 15.18 -0.42
CA VAL A 23 -1.56 13.97 -1.19
C VAL A 23 -1.74 12.71 -0.34
N MET A 24 -1.44 12.78 0.96
CA MET A 24 -1.65 11.66 1.87
C MET A 24 -3.12 11.25 1.98
N LYS A 25 -4.02 12.22 2.10
CA LYS A 25 -5.45 11.93 2.22
C LYS A 25 -6.00 11.32 0.93
N LEU A 26 -5.60 11.86 -0.22
CA LEU A 26 -6.04 11.35 -1.51
C LEU A 26 -5.45 9.95 -1.82
N HIS A 27 -4.20 9.69 -1.44
CA HIS A 27 -3.58 8.37 -1.46
C HIS A 27 -4.44 7.32 -0.72
N CYS A 28 -4.88 7.61 0.51
CA CYS A 28 -5.71 6.69 1.28
C CYS A 28 -7.11 6.52 0.67
N CYS A 29 -7.77 7.62 0.28
CA CYS A 29 -9.11 7.58 -0.33
C CYS A 29 -9.14 6.77 -1.64
N MET A 30 -8.03 6.77 -2.38
CA MET A 30 -7.89 6.04 -3.65
C MET A 30 -7.33 4.62 -3.47
N GLY A 31 -7.32 4.07 -2.25
CA GLY A 31 -6.92 2.70 -2.00
C GLY A 31 -5.40 2.50 -2.00
N HIS A 32 -4.66 3.44 -1.43
CA HIS A 32 -3.21 3.35 -1.25
C HIS A 32 -2.40 3.29 -2.56
N ILE A 33 -2.87 3.97 -3.62
CA ILE A 33 -2.12 4.15 -4.86
C ILE A 33 -0.87 5.00 -4.63
N GLY A 34 0.21 4.77 -5.38
CA GLY A 34 1.48 5.49 -5.15
C GLY A 34 1.30 7.01 -5.10
N ALA A 35 1.95 7.68 -4.15
CA ALA A 35 1.82 9.12 -3.96
C ALA A 35 2.15 9.91 -5.24
N GLU A 36 3.15 9.47 -6.00
CA GLU A 36 3.50 10.08 -7.29
C GLU A 36 2.39 9.90 -8.34
N VAL A 37 1.74 8.74 -8.33
CA VAL A 37 0.60 8.47 -9.22
C VAL A 37 -0.56 9.40 -8.87
N VAL A 38 -0.83 9.63 -7.58
CA VAL A 38 -1.83 10.61 -7.14
C VAL A 38 -1.52 12.01 -7.69
N LYS A 39 -0.28 12.48 -7.52
CA LYS A 39 0.16 13.79 -8.01
C LYS A 39 -0.02 13.89 -9.53
N GLN A 40 0.37 12.86 -10.27
CA GLN A 40 0.23 12.81 -11.73
C GLN A 40 -1.23 12.76 -12.19
N LEU A 41 -2.11 12.03 -11.49
CA LEU A 41 -3.52 11.92 -11.86
C LEU A 41 -4.24 13.26 -11.70
N VAL A 42 -3.91 14.00 -10.64
CA VAL A 42 -4.44 15.36 -10.44
C VAL A 42 -3.84 16.33 -11.46
N SER A 43 -2.52 16.32 -11.66
CA SER A 43 -1.86 17.27 -12.58
C SER A 43 -2.24 17.07 -14.05
N LYS A 44 -2.52 15.82 -14.46
CA LYS A 44 -3.01 15.49 -15.81
C LYS A 44 -4.52 15.67 -15.97
N GLY A 45 -5.23 16.08 -14.92
CA GLY A 45 -6.68 16.35 -14.95
C GLY A 45 -7.57 15.10 -15.03
N PHE A 46 -7.03 13.90 -14.76
CA PHE A 46 -7.84 12.67 -14.68
C PHE A 46 -8.74 12.66 -13.44
N ILE A 47 -8.36 13.39 -12.39
CA ILE A 47 -9.16 13.60 -11.20
C ILE A 47 -9.61 15.06 -11.20
N THR A 48 -10.90 15.30 -11.38
CA THR A 48 -11.50 16.64 -11.43
C THR A 48 -12.15 17.02 -10.10
N GLY A 49 -12.26 18.32 -9.80
CA GLY A 49 -12.95 18.84 -8.62
C GLY A 49 -12.16 18.70 -7.30
N ILE A 50 -10.86 18.40 -7.39
CA ILE A 50 -9.95 18.28 -6.25
C ILE A 50 -8.75 19.18 -6.47
N GLN A 51 -8.37 19.92 -5.42
CA GLN A 51 -7.14 20.71 -5.38
C GLN A 51 -6.17 20.08 -4.37
N LEU A 52 -4.97 19.75 -4.84
CA LEU A 52 -3.90 19.29 -3.94
C LEU A 52 -3.29 20.49 -3.20
N VAL A 53 -3.32 20.41 -1.87
CA VAL A 53 -2.70 21.42 -1.00
C VAL A 53 -1.32 20.93 -0.59
N PRO A 54 -0.26 21.74 -0.75
CA PRO A 54 1.07 21.36 -0.30
C PRO A 54 1.05 21.10 1.21
N SER A 55 1.50 19.92 1.60
CA SER A 55 1.83 19.62 2.99
C SER A 55 3.35 19.70 3.14
N GLY A 56 3.85 20.21 4.27
CA GLY A 56 5.31 20.33 4.48
C GLY A 56 6.10 19.02 4.37
N SER A 57 5.41 17.87 4.32
CA SER A 57 5.94 16.51 4.17
C SER A 57 5.63 15.85 2.82
N ASP A 58 5.22 16.61 1.79
CA ASP A 58 4.82 16.07 0.48
C ASP A 58 5.93 15.32 -0.27
N GLU A 59 7.19 15.54 0.11
CA GLU A 59 8.37 14.89 -0.45
C GLU A 59 8.54 13.44 0.04
N ASN A 60 8.02 13.10 1.22
CA ASN A 60 8.20 11.77 1.81
C ASN A 60 6.95 11.31 2.56
N ILE A 61 5.99 10.77 1.81
CA ILE A 61 4.76 10.21 2.35
C ILE A 61 5.05 8.86 2.99
N ILE A 62 4.98 8.81 4.32
CA ILE A 62 5.13 7.59 5.11
C ILE A 62 3.72 7.09 5.47
N CYS A 63 3.32 5.97 4.87
CA CYS A 63 2.04 5.32 5.16
C CYS A 63 2.30 3.93 5.73
N GLU A 64 1.96 3.72 7.01
CA GLU A 64 2.16 2.45 7.72
C GLU A 64 1.46 1.27 7.02
N SER A 65 0.24 1.48 6.52
CA SER A 65 -0.51 0.48 5.76
C SER A 65 0.21 0.07 4.48
N CYS A 66 0.85 1.02 3.79
CA CYS A 66 1.64 0.70 2.60
C CYS A 66 2.92 -0.04 2.96
N ILE A 67 3.61 0.36 4.03
CA ILE A 67 4.85 -0.29 4.45
C ILE A 67 4.56 -1.75 4.80
N THR A 68 3.54 -2.01 5.61
CA THR A 68 3.18 -3.36 6.02
C THR A 68 2.67 -4.21 4.86
N ALA A 69 1.83 -3.66 3.98
CA ALA A 69 1.22 -4.42 2.88
C ALA A 69 2.11 -4.56 1.64
N LYS A 70 3.02 -3.60 1.38
CA LYS A 70 3.87 -3.53 0.18
C LYS A 70 5.35 -3.69 0.48
N ALA A 71 5.73 -4.05 1.71
CA ALA A 71 7.10 -4.41 2.03
C ALA A 71 7.60 -5.45 1.01
N LYS A 72 8.64 -5.09 0.27
CA LYS A 72 9.25 -6.00 -0.68
C LYS A 72 9.87 -7.15 0.10
N ARG A 73 9.49 -8.39 -0.24
CA ARG A 73 10.19 -9.57 0.28
C ARG A 73 11.67 -9.43 -0.07
N HIS A 74 12.51 -9.40 0.96
CA HIS A 74 13.95 -9.49 0.76
C HIS A 74 14.26 -10.89 0.23
N PRO A 75 15.19 -11.06 -0.74
CA PRO A 75 15.64 -12.39 -1.11
C PRO A 75 16.10 -13.13 0.15
N GLU A 76 15.66 -14.37 0.29
CA GLU A 76 16.19 -15.23 1.34
C GLU A 76 17.66 -15.49 1.02
N HIS A 77 18.54 -15.17 1.95
CA HIS A 77 19.94 -15.51 1.83
C HIS A 77 20.07 -17.02 2.01
N GLU A 78 20.47 -17.72 0.96
CA GLU A 78 21.00 -19.07 1.11
C GLU A 78 22.36 -18.94 1.82
N GLY A 79 22.41 -19.31 3.09
CA GLY A 79 23.66 -19.41 3.84
C GLY A 79 24.56 -20.47 3.21
N SER A 80 25.87 -20.25 3.23
CA SER A 80 26.81 -21.28 2.81
C SER A 80 26.79 -22.42 3.83
N CYS A 81 26.30 -23.59 3.44
CA CYS A 81 26.45 -24.80 4.25
C CYS A 81 27.91 -25.28 4.25
N SER A 82 28.33 -25.94 5.33
CA SER A 82 29.63 -26.59 5.38
C SER A 82 29.79 -27.68 4.29
N MET A 83 30.94 -27.69 3.62
CA MET A 83 31.32 -28.73 2.64
C MET A 83 31.96 -29.97 3.29
N GLU A 84 32.28 -29.89 4.58
CA GLU A 84 32.90 -30.98 5.33
C GLU A 84 31.84 -31.76 6.11
N TYR A 85 31.97 -33.09 6.11
CA TYR A 85 31.08 -33.95 6.89
C TYR A 85 31.12 -33.59 8.38
N GLY A 86 29.97 -33.22 8.94
CA GLY A 86 29.85 -32.82 10.35
C GLY A 86 30.40 -31.43 10.67
N GLY A 87 30.83 -30.64 9.66
CA GLY A 87 31.29 -29.27 9.88
C GLY A 87 30.16 -28.29 10.24
N GLU A 88 28.90 -28.69 10.06
CA GLU A 88 27.72 -27.95 10.48
C GLU A 88 26.59 -28.91 10.82
N ILE A 89 25.94 -28.70 11.98
CA ILE A 89 24.81 -29.51 12.45
C ILE A 89 23.65 -28.57 12.75
N HIS A 90 22.56 -28.73 12.02
CA HIS A 90 21.30 -28.05 12.30
C HIS A 90 20.39 -28.98 13.10
N SER A 91 19.99 -28.56 14.29
CA SER A 91 19.01 -29.26 15.12
C SER A 91 17.84 -28.34 15.40
N ASP A 92 16.62 -28.81 15.17
CA ASP A 92 15.39 -28.11 15.54
C ASP A 92 14.49 -29.06 16.32
N LEU A 93 13.67 -28.51 17.22
CA LEU A 93 12.72 -29.26 18.02
C LEU A 93 11.38 -29.33 17.29
N TRP A 94 10.94 -30.54 16.98
CA TRP A 94 9.59 -30.75 16.47
C TRP A 94 8.57 -30.80 17.63
N GLY A 95 7.50 -30.00 17.56
CA GLY A 95 6.41 -30.10 18.54
C GLY A 95 5.32 -29.03 18.43
N PRO A 96 4.21 -29.18 19.18
CA PRO A 96 3.92 -30.26 20.14
C PRO A 96 3.42 -31.55 19.47
N ALA A 97 3.95 -32.69 19.89
CA ALA A 97 3.50 -33.99 19.40
C ALA A 97 2.12 -34.36 19.99
N PRO A 98 1.22 -34.99 19.21
CA PRO A 98 -0.04 -35.51 19.74
C PRO A 98 0.22 -36.53 20.85
N VAL A 99 -0.37 -36.31 22.02
CA VAL A 99 -0.37 -37.27 23.13
C VAL A 99 -1.78 -37.82 23.31
N LYS A 100 -1.90 -39.09 23.74
CA LYS A 100 -3.18 -39.62 24.23
C LYS A 100 -3.43 -39.07 25.63
N SER A 101 -4.55 -38.37 25.82
CA SER A 101 -5.07 -38.04 27.14
C SER A 101 -5.61 -39.30 27.82
N LEU A 102 -5.44 -39.38 29.15
CA LEU A 102 -6.01 -40.44 30.00
C LEU A 102 -7.52 -40.32 30.13
#